data_AF-A0A7W1USB3-F1
#
_entry.id   AF-A0A7W1USB3-F1
#
_cell.length_a   1.000
_cell.length_b   1.000
_cell.length_c   1.000
_cell.angle_alpha   90.00
_cell.angle_beta   90.00
_cell.angle_gamma   90.00
#
_symmetry.space_group_name_H-M   'P 1'
#
loop_
_entity.id
_entity.type
_entity.pdbx_description
1 polymer ?
#
loop_
_entity_poly.entity_id
_entity_poly.type
_entity_poly.pdbx_seq_one_letter_code
_entity_poly.pdbx_strand_id
1 'polypeptide(L)'
;MHVTVIAKSPVPGRVKTRLCPPCTLQQAAEVAAAALADTLDAIDEAVATMPVRRVLLLDGAPPAWVPKGYEIVEQSEGGLGERLANG
;
A
#
# COMPACT_ATOMS: atom_id res chain seq x y z
N MET A 1 -15.04 10.13 8.06
CA MET A 1 -14.99 8.90 7.26
C MET A 1 -13.62 8.80 6.61
N HIS A 2 -13.01 7.61 6.60
CA HIS A 2 -11.69 7.40 6.01
C HIS A 2 -11.65 6.09 5.22
N VAL A 3 -10.73 6.01 4.28
CA VAL A 3 -10.32 4.78 3.60
C VAL A 3 -8.87 4.53 3.95
N THR A 4 -8.57 3.35 4.47
CA THR A 4 -7.21 2.93 4.80
C THR A 4 -6.76 1.84 3.84
N VAL A 5 -5.62 2.05 3.19
CA VAL A 5 -4.91 1.03 2.41
C VAL A 5 -3.75 0.54 3.26
N ILE A 6 -3.72 -0.78 3.50
CA ILE A 6 -2.63 -1.44 4.20
C ILE A 6 -1.68 -2.08 3.16
N ALA A 7 -0.41 -1.71 3.19
CA ALA A 7 0.56 -2.17 2.19
C ALA A 7 1.96 -2.34 2.78
N LYS A 8 2.83 -3.04 2.04
CA LYS A 8 4.28 -3.02 2.25
C LYS A 8 4.93 -2.24 1.12
N SER A 9 6.03 -1.54 1.42
CA SER A 9 6.84 -0.89 0.40
C SER A 9 7.29 -1.93 -0.65
N PRO A 10 7.14 -1.66 -1.96
CA PRO A 10 7.45 -2.62 -3.03
C PRO A 10 8.96 -2.86 -3.19
N VAL A 11 9.52 -3.65 -2.29
CA VAL A 11 10.95 -3.99 -2.28
C VAL A 11 11.12 -5.46 -2.72
N PRO A 12 12.00 -5.77 -3.70
CA PRO A 12 12.29 -7.13 -4.12
C PRO A 12 12.60 -8.05 -2.93
N GLY A 13 11.97 -9.23 -2.89
CA GLY A 13 12.15 -10.19 -1.80
C GLY A 13 11.34 -9.89 -0.53
N ARG A 14 10.68 -8.73 -0.41
CA ARG A 14 9.82 -8.39 0.74
C ARG A 14 8.33 -8.45 0.44
N VAL A 15 7.95 -8.43 -0.84
CA VAL A 15 6.56 -8.44 -1.30
C VAL A 15 6.33 -9.51 -2.33
N LYS A 16 5.11 -10.07 -2.33
CA LYS A 16 4.60 -11.01 -3.35
C LYS A 16 5.57 -12.16 -3.68
N THR A 17 6.37 -12.61 -2.72
CA THR A 17 7.39 -13.67 -2.92
C THR A 17 6.80 -15.01 -3.36
N ARG A 18 5.51 -15.25 -3.06
CA ARG A 18 4.77 -16.42 -3.55
C ARG A 18 4.54 -16.41 -5.08
N LEU A 19 4.77 -15.29 -5.76
CA LEU A 19 4.79 -15.22 -7.24
C LEU A 19 6.12 -15.73 -7.83
N CYS A 20 7.10 -16.05 -6.99
CA CYS A 20 8.43 -16.48 -7.41
C CYS A 20 8.61 -17.98 -7.09
N PRO A 21 8.60 -18.89 -8.09
CA PRO A 21 8.44 -18.70 -9.54
C PRO A 21 6.96 -18.53 -9.98
N PRO A 22 6.69 -18.00 -11.21
CA PRO A 22 7.61 -17.74 -12.31
C PRO A 22 8.26 -16.35 -12.32
N CYS A 23 7.81 -15.41 -11.49
CA CYS A 23 8.39 -14.08 -11.45
C CYS A 23 9.78 -14.09 -10.79
N THR A 24 10.67 -13.18 -11.20
CA THR A 24 11.83 -12.80 -10.38
C THR A 24 11.38 -11.97 -9.18
N LEU A 25 12.23 -11.85 -8.15
CA LEU A 25 11.94 -10.98 -7.00
C LEU A 25 11.68 -9.51 -7.42
N GLN A 26 12.38 -9.05 -8.46
CA GLN A 26 12.22 -7.73 -9.04
C GLN A 26 10.83 -7.58 -9.69
N GLN A 27 10.43 -8.54 -10.52
CA GLN A 27 9.11 -8.56 -11.15
C GLN A 27 7.99 -8.64 -10.12
N ALA A 28 8.15 -9.42 -9.05
CA ALA A 28 7.16 -9.50 -7.98
C ALA A 28 7.00 -8.16 -7.23
N ALA A 29 8.09 -7.39 -7.06
CA ALA A 29 8.03 -6.05 -6.50
C ALA A 29 7.39 -5.04 -7.46
N GLU A 30 7.66 -5.14 -8.76
CA GLU A 30 7.01 -4.32 -9.79
C GLU A 30 5.49 -4.56 -9.84
N VAL A 31 5.06 -5.82 -9.77
CA VAL A 31 3.63 -6.17 -9.66
C VAL A 31 3.01 -5.58 -8.39
N ALA A 32 3.73 -5.63 -7.26
CA ALA A 32 3.24 -5.04 -6.01
C ALA A 32 3.14 -3.50 -6.11
N ALA A 33 4.10 -2.84 -6.78
CA ALA A 33 4.08 -1.40 -7.00
C ALA A 33 2.90 -0.99 -7.89
N ALA A 34 2.72 -1.67 -9.03
CA ALA A 34 1.60 -1.42 -9.95
C ALA A 34 0.25 -1.62 -9.26
N ALA A 35 0.06 -2.75 -8.56
CA ALA A 35 -1.18 -3.03 -7.85
C ALA A 35 -1.49 -2.00 -6.76
N LEU A 36 -0.46 -1.49 -6.06
CA LEU A 36 -0.65 -0.43 -5.09
C LEU A 36 -1.03 0.89 -5.79
N ALA A 37 -0.31 1.30 -6.84
CA ALA A 37 -0.64 2.52 -7.60
C ALA A 37 -2.07 2.49 -8.14
N ASP A 38 -2.47 1.41 -8.81
CA ASP A 38 -3.83 1.24 -9.33
C ASP A 38 -4.90 1.32 -8.24
N THR A 39 -4.59 0.80 -7.05
CA THR A 39 -5.50 0.88 -5.89
C THR A 39 -5.66 2.31 -5.39
N LEU A 40 -4.56 3.09 -5.34
CA LEU A 40 -4.61 4.48 -4.89
C LEU A 40 -5.36 5.34 -5.91
N ASP A 41 -5.11 5.15 -7.21
CA ASP A 41 -5.81 5.87 -8.27
C ASP A 41 -7.32 5.58 -8.24
N ALA A 42 -7.71 4.31 -8.05
CA ALA A 42 -9.12 3.94 -7.92
C ALA A 42 -9.80 4.58 -6.70
N ILE A 43 -9.09 4.72 -5.57
CA ILE A 43 -9.61 5.40 -4.39
C ILE A 43 -9.78 6.89 -4.68
N ASP A 44 -8.79 7.53 -5.30
CA ASP A 44 -8.84 8.95 -5.63
C ASP A 44 -10.02 9.28 -6.56
N GLU A 45 -10.30 8.41 -7.54
CA GLU A 45 -11.49 8.51 -8.39
C GLU A 45 -12.78 8.34 -7.58
N ALA A 46 -12.86 7.30 -6.74
CA ALA A 46 -14.06 6.96 -5.98
C ALA A 46 -14.48 8.05 -4.98
N VAL A 47 -13.51 8.80 -4.43
CA VAL A 47 -13.77 9.85 -3.42
C VAL A 47 -13.71 11.27 -3.99
N ALA A 48 -13.60 11.44 -5.30
CA ALA A 48 -13.37 12.75 -5.94
C ALA A 48 -14.39 13.84 -5.57
N THR A 49 -15.62 13.46 -5.21
CA THR A 49 -16.73 14.40 -4.88
C THR A 49 -17.00 14.51 -3.37
N MET A 50 -16.22 13.86 -2.51
CA MET A 50 -16.45 13.81 -1.07
C MET A 50 -15.16 13.98 -0.26
N PRO A 51 -15.17 14.73 0.85
CA PRO A 51 -13.99 14.85 1.70
C PRO A 51 -13.77 13.55 2.51
N VAL A 52 -12.92 12.67 1.99
CA VAL A 52 -12.52 11.41 2.64
C VAL A 52 -11.05 11.47 3.02
N ARG A 53 -10.74 11.19 4.28
CA ARG A 53 -9.35 11.00 4.73
C ARG A 53 -8.81 9.72 4.10
N ARG A 54 -7.67 9.79 3.41
CA ARG A 54 -7.01 8.67 2.75
C ARG A 54 -5.74 8.33 3.51
N VAL A 55 -5.66 7.12 4.04
CA VAL A 55 -4.53 6.66 4.85
C VAL A 55 -3.81 5.53 4.13
N LEU A 56 -2.49 5.62 4.04
CA LEU A 56 -1.63 4.52 3.60
C LEU A 56 -0.85 4.01 4.81
N LEU A 57 -1.33 2.91 5.39
CA LEU A 57 -0.67 2.20 6.48
C LEU A 57 0.44 1.31 5.91
N LEU A 58 1.69 1.76 6.00
CA LEU A 58 2.80 1.26 5.21
C LEU A 58 3.90 0.61 6.07
N ASP A 59 4.31 -0.61 5.70
CA ASP A 59 5.54 -1.26 6.21
C ASP A 59 6.70 -0.93 5.25
N GLY A 60 7.61 -0.06 5.70
CA GLY A 60 8.77 0.41 4.94
C GLY A 60 8.61 1.83 4.36
N ALA A 61 9.62 2.27 3.61
CA ALA A 61 9.65 3.64 3.07
C ALA A 61 8.58 3.86 1.98
N PRO A 62 7.88 5.00 1.97
CA PRO A 62 6.91 5.33 0.94
C PRO A 62 7.58 5.48 -0.44
N PRO A 63 7.05 4.83 -1.48
CA PRO A 63 7.50 5.07 -2.85
C PRO A 63 7.31 6.54 -3.24
N ALA A 64 8.26 7.09 -4.01
CA ALA A 64 8.22 8.51 -4.43
C ALA A 64 7.01 8.86 -5.32
N TRP A 65 6.35 7.86 -5.90
CA TRP A 65 5.19 8.02 -6.77
C TRP A 65 3.84 8.04 -6.02
N VAL A 66 3.82 7.81 -4.70
CA VAL A 66 2.56 7.84 -3.93
C VAL A 66 1.88 9.21 -4.12
N PRO A 67 0.58 9.26 -4.49
CA PRO A 67 -0.12 10.52 -4.70
C PRO A 67 -0.11 11.42 -3.46
N LYS A 68 -0.11 12.74 -3.70
CA LYS A 68 -0.24 13.72 -2.62
C LYS A 68 -1.61 13.60 -1.96
N GLY A 69 -1.67 13.90 -0.66
CA GLY A 69 -2.93 13.89 0.10
C GLY A 69 -3.27 12.56 0.76
N TYR A 70 -2.44 11.54 0.59
CA TYR A 70 -2.41 10.38 1.49
C TYR A 70 -1.65 10.72 2.76
N GLU A 71 -2.24 10.38 3.90
CA GLU A 71 -1.54 10.33 5.17
C GLU A 71 -0.81 8.99 5.27
N ILE A 72 0.52 9.03 5.33
CA ILE A 72 1.34 7.82 5.43
C ILE A 72 1.58 7.54 6.90
N VAL A 73 1.11 6.38 7.36
CA VAL A 73 1.22 5.93 8.75
C VAL A 73 2.08 4.68 8.78
N GLU A 74 3.06 4.63 9.68
CA GLU A 74 3.86 3.42 9.85
C GLU A 74 3.01 2.30 10.46
N GLN A 75 3.23 1.12 9.94
CA GLN A 75 2.57 -0.11 10.32
C GLN A 75 2.97 -0.52 11.76
N SER A 76 2.00 -0.69 12.67
CA SER A 76 2.30 -1.24 14.01
C SER A 76 2.85 -2.67 13.93
N GLU A 77 3.57 -3.09 14.97
CA GLU A 77 3.98 -4.49 15.12
C GLU A 77 2.77 -5.41 15.37
N GLY A 78 2.97 -6.71 15.20
CA GLY A 78 1.97 -7.72 15.49
C GLY A 78 1.19 -8.23 14.26
N GLY A 79 0.09 -8.92 14.55
CA GLY A 79 -0.76 -9.56 13.55
C GLY A 79 -1.51 -8.54 12.68
N LEU A 80 -2.10 -9.02 11.58
CA LEU A 80 -2.89 -8.16 10.68
C LEU A 80 -4.04 -7.44 11.41
N GLY A 81 -4.74 -8.14 12.30
CA GLY A 81 -5.83 -7.54 13.08
C GLY A 81 -5.36 -6.43 14.00
N GLU A 82 -4.23 -6.63 14.68
CA GLU A 82 -3.63 -5.62 15.56
C GLU A 82 -3.17 -4.39 14.78
N ARG A 83 -2.59 -4.60 13.60
CA ARG A 83 -2.20 -3.51 12.69
C ARG A 83 -3.38 -2.68 12.22
N LEU A 84 -4.49 -3.33 11.86
CA LEU A 84 -5.71 -2.63 11.43
C LEU A 84 -6.43 -1.93 12.57
N ALA A 85 -6.32 -2.45 13.80
CA ALA A 85 -6.92 -1.82 14.98
C ALA A 85 -6.15 -0.57 15.46
N ASN A 86 -4.85 -0.50 15.17
CA ASN A 86 -3.93 0.52 15.68
C ASN A 86 -3.30 1.41 14.58
N GLY A 87 -3.81 1.36 13.35
CA GLY A 87 -3.33 2.16 12.22
C GLY A 87 -4.46 2.94 11.54
#